data_AF-A0A5A7P9H4-F1
#
_entry.id   AF-A0A5A7P9H4-F1
#
_cell.length_a   1.000
_cell.length_b   1.000
_cell.length_c   1.000
_cell.angle_alpha   90.00
_cell.angle_beta   90.00
_cell.angle_gamma   90.00
#
_symmetry.space_group_name_H-M   'P 1'
#
loop_
_entity.id
_entity.type
_entity.pdbx_description
1 polymer ?
#
loop_
_entity_poly.entity_id
_entity_poly.type
_entity_poly.pdbx_seq_one_letter_code
_entity_poly.pdbx_strand_id
1 'polypeptide(L)'
;MLKILVVDKWDNPCASRLHKLHIRRREERGEERREEVNYAFQKLTLVNGLIVTGGGETTGLYYEVIDFIFKIVMSKNDDVDHFPLLGICLGFELLTMIVSEDRNILEPFDAANHASTLHFRDGIDLKKTLFQRRGSDEVYIFYGGRA
;
A
#
# COMPACT_ATOMS: atom_id res chain seq x y z
N MET A 1 14.34 -13.74 -10.88
CA MET A 1 14.25 -12.27 -11.03
C MET A 1 13.11 -11.79 -10.15
N LEU A 2 13.34 -10.79 -9.31
CA LEU A 2 12.30 -10.22 -8.42
C LEU A 2 11.29 -9.44 -9.26
N LYS A 3 10.00 -9.77 -9.12
CA LYS A 3 8.88 -9.05 -9.75
C LYS A 3 8.03 -8.45 -8.66
N ILE A 4 7.77 -7.15 -8.71
CA ILE A 4 6.93 -6.45 -7.73
C ILE A 4 5.70 -5.94 -8.45
N LEU A 5 4.52 -6.16 -7.88
CA LEU A 5 3.29 -5.53 -8.35
C LEU A 5 3.15 -4.17 -7.67
N VAL A 6 2.96 -3.12 -8.45
CA VAL A 6 2.60 -1.80 -7.93
C VAL A 6 1.10 -1.61 -8.17
N VAL A 7 0.34 -1.41 -7.10
CA VAL A 7 -1.09 -1.09 -7.18
C VAL A 7 -1.23 0.41 -7.03
N ASP A 8 -1.80 1.03 -8.06
CA ASP A 8 -1.90 2.48 -8.17
C ASP A 8 -3.34 2.90 -8.50
N LYS A 9 -3.76 4.03 -7.94
CA LYS A 9 -5.03 4.66 -8.29
C LYS A 9 -4.82 5.47 -9.58
N TRP A 10 -5.60 5.16 -10.62
CA TRP A 10 -5.40 5.65 -12.00
C TRP A 10 -5.40 7.18 -12.19
N ASP A 11 -5.81 7.96 -11.18
CA ASP A 11 -5.80 9.43 -11.27
C ASP A 11 -4.41 10.06 -11.06
N ASN A 12 -3.35 9.25 -10.96
CA ASN A 12 -1.97 9.75 -10.86
C ASN A 12 -1.30 9.86 -12.24
N PRO A 13 -1.16 11.07 -12.83
CA PRO A 13 -0.59 11.26 -14.17
C PRO A 13 0.91 10.91 -14.25
N CYS A 14 1.58 10.66 -13.14
CA CYS A 14 3.01 10.38 -13.08
C CYS A 14 3.38 8.90 -13.26
N ALA A 15 2.39 8.02 -13.47
CA ALA A 15 2.57 6.58 -13.46
C ALA A 15 3.01 5.99 -14.83
N SER A 16 4.28 5.56 -14.96
CA SER A 16 4.75 4.78 -16.12
C SER A 16 4.23 3.32 -16.13
N ARG A 17 4.15 2.71 -17.32
CA ARG A 17 3.21 1.63 -17.71
C ARG A 17 3.60 0.18 -17.34
N LEU A 18 4.78 -0.08 -16.76
CA LEU A 18 5.28 -1.45 -16.53
C LEU A 18 5.01 -1.91 -15.09
N HIS A 19 4.49 -3.13 -14.92
CA HIS A 19 4.21 -3.81 -13.64
C HIS A 19 3.19 -3.12 -12.70
N LYS A 20 2.18 -2.46 -13.27
CA LYS A 20 1.11 -1.82 -12.50
C LYS A 20 -0.23 -2.53 -12.62
N LEU A 21 -0.89 -2.71 -11.48
CA LEU A 21 -2.33 -2.91 -11.41
C LEU A 21 -2.97 -1.53 -11.28
N HIS A 22 -3.82 -1.20 -12.24
CA HIS A 22 -4.57 0.04 -12.23
C HIS A 22 -6.03 -0.28 -11.95
N ILE A 23 -6.56 0.25 -10.84
CA ILE A 23 -7.96 0.10 -10.46
C ILE A 23 -8.70 1.31 -11.06
N ARG A 24 -9.68 1.06 -11.93
CA ARG A 24 -10.42 2.13 -12.61
C ARG A 24 -11.68 2.46 -11.82
N ARG A 25 -11.95 3.76 -11.65
CA ARG A 25 -13.29 4.22 -11.28
C ARG A 25 -14.21 3.96 -12.48
N ARG A 26 -14.88 2.82 -12.48
CA ARG A 26 -16.11 2.62 -13.24
C ARG A 26 -17.21 2.44 -12.21
N GLU A 27 -18.15 3.38 -12.19
CA GLU A 27 -19.40 3.15 -11.49
C GLU A 27 -20.13 2.00 -12.21
N GLU A 28 -20.67 1.07 -11.40
CA GLU A 28 -21.79 0.16 -11.68
C GLU A 28 -21.56 -1.36 -11.91
N ARG A 29 -22.47 -2.13 -11.26
CA ARG A 29 -22.81 -3.57 -11.31
C ARG A 29 -21.79 -4.61 -10.85
N GLY A 30 -22.28 -5.60 -10.08
CA GLY A 30 -21.48 -6.58 -9.32
C GLY A 30 -20.63 -7.57 -10.13
N GLU A 31 -20.80 -7.62 -11.46
CA GLU A 31 -20.12 -8.58 -12.34
C GLU A 31 -18.72 -8.07 -12.77
N GLU A 32 -18.60 -6.78 -13.11
CA GLU A 32 -17.31 -6.13 -13.45
C GLU A 32 -16.40 -6.02 -12.21
N ARG A 33 -16.99 -5.84 -11.01
CA ARG A 33 -16.25 -5.91 -9.73
C ARG A 33 -15.55 -7.25 -9.51
N ARG A 34 -16.19 -8.37 -9.87
CA ARG A 34 -15.58 -9.71 -9.75
C ARG A 34 -14.43 -9.89 -10.74
N GLU A 35 -14.48 -9.26 -11.92
CA GLU A 35 -13.40 -9.32 -12.89
C GLU A 35 -12.14 -8.61 -12.40
N GLU A 36 -12.24 -7.41 -11.81
CA GLU A 36 -11.06 -6.70 -11.29
C GLU A 36 -10.39 -7.46 -10.14
N VAL A 37 -11.21 -8.04 -9.25
CA VAL A 37 -10.76 -8.89 -8.13
C VAL A 37 -10.04 -10.14 -8.65
N ASN A 38 -10.60 -10.83 -9.64
CA ASN A 38 -9.97 -11.99 -10.28
C ASN A 38 -8.69 -11.62 -11.03
N TYR A 39 -8.69 -10.49 -11.72
CA TYR A 39 -7.51 -9.98 -12.42
C TYR A 39 -6.39 -9.62 -11.44
N ALA A 40 -6.71 -8.99 -10.31
CA ALA A 40 -5.77 -8.71 -9.24
C ALA A 40 -5.15 -10.01 -8.70
N PHE A 41 -5.98 -11.03 -8.44
CA PHE A 41 -5.52 -12.35 -8.01
C PHE A 41 -4.54 -12.97 -9.02
N GLN A 42 -4.88 -12.98 -10.31
CA GLN A 42 -3.98 -13.49 -11.36
C GLN A 42 -2.66 -12.73 -11.45
N LYS A 43 -2.64 -11.42 -11.19
CA LYS A 43 -1.39 -10.65 -11.15
C LYS A 43 -0.54 -11.00 -9.94
N LEU A 44 -1.16 -11.21 -8.78
CA LEU A 44 -0.46 -11.56 -7.54
C LEU A 44 0.28 -12.89 -7.64
N THR A 45 -0.24 -13.87 -8.39
CA THR A 45 0.45 -15.17 -8.60
C THR A 45 1.72 -15.07 -9.47
N LEU A 46 1.90 -13.95 -10.19
CA LEU A 46 3.03 -13.73 -11.11
C LEU A 46 4.14 -12.86 -10.52
N VAL A 47 3.96 -12.35 -9.30
CA VAL A 47 4.89 -11.45 -8.62
C VAL A 47 5.36 -12.04 -7.30
N ASN A 48 6.38 -11.41 -6.72
CA ASN A 48 7.03 -11.80 -5.47
C ASN A 48 6.76 -10.81 -4.34
N GLY A 49 5.95 -9.78 -4.57
CA GLY A 49 5.69 -8.74 -3.59
C GLY A 49 4.79 -7.65 -4.14
N LEU A 50 4.33 -6.79 -3.24
CA LEU A 50 3.32 -5.77 -3.51
C LEU A 50 3.73 -4.41 -2.93
N ILE A 51 3.51 -3.35 -3.71
CA ILE A 51 3.55 -1.96 -3.26
C ILE A 51 2.18 -1.34 -3.50
N VAL A 52 1.59 -0.74 -2.45
CA VAL A 52 0.37 0.06 -2.53
C VAL A 52 0.77 1.53 -2.41
N THR A 53 0.49 2.32 -3.43
CA THR A 53 0.95 3.71 -3.55
C THR A 53 0.04 4.70 -2.81
N GLY A 54 0.48 5.96 -2.77
CA GLY A 54 -0.29 7.09 -2.24
C GLY A 54 -1.48 7.48 -3.13
N GLY A 55 -2.25 8.46 -2.68
CA GLY A 55 -3.47 8.94 -3.35
C GLY A 55 -4.31 9.78 -2.37
N GLY A 56 -5.58 10.02 -2.70
CA GLY A 56 -6.46 10.87 -1.88
C GLY A 56 -7.83 10.27 -1.58
N GLU A 57 -8.01 8.95 -1.73
CA GLU A 57 -9.33 8.35 -1.55
C GLU A 57 -9.28 7.03 -0.79
N THR A 58 -9.85 7.05 0.41
CA THR A 58 -9.87 5.97 1.40
C THR A 58 -11.09 5.05 1.27
N THR A 59 -11.99 5.30 0.32
CA THR A 59 -13.25 4.56 0.16
C THR A 59 -13.48 4.06 -1.27
N GLY A 60 -14.54 3.26 -1.46
CA GLY A 60 -14.94 2.74 -2.77
C GLY A 60 -14.12 1.55 -3.24
N LEU A 61 -14.13 1.32 -4.56
CA LEU A 61 -13.55 0.13 -5.20
C LEU A 61 -12.06 -0.06 -4.89
N TYR A 62 -11.30 1.04 -4.76
CA TYR A 62 -9.88 0.96 -4.41
C TYR A 62 -9.68 0.32 -3.04
N TYR A 63 -10.45 0.75 -2.02
CA TYR A 63 -10.44 0.11 -0.70
C TYR A 63 -10.80 -1.37 -0.79
N GLU A 64 -11.89 -1.71 -1.50
CA GLU A 64 -12.37 -3.10 -1.63
C GLU A 64 -11.32 -4.03 -2.25
N VAL A 65 -10.63 -3.57 -3.30
CA VAL A 65 -9.56 -4.33 -3.93
C VAL A 65 -8.35 -4.47 -3.01
N ILE A 66 -7.94 -3.42 -2.29
CA ILE A 66 -6.81 -3.51 -1.34
C ILE A 66 -7.14 -4.43 -0.16
N ASP A 67 -8.35 -4.39 0.38
CA ASP A 67 -8.83 -5.33 1.43
C ASP A 67 -8.77 -6.78 0.94
N PHE A 68 -9.25 -7.05 -0.27
CA PHE A 68 -9.18 -8.38 -0.87
C PHE A 68 -7.73 -8.84 -1.09
N ILE A 69 -6.88 -7.98 -1.66
CA ILE A 69 -5.46 -8.28 -1.89
C ILE A 69 -4.75 -8.56 -0.55
N PHE A 70 -5.03 -7.76 0.49
CA PHE A 70 -4.44 -7.93 1.81
C PHE A 70 -4.78 -9.29 2.41
N LYS A 71 -6.03 -9.75 2.30
CA LYS A 71 -6.46 -11.09 2.75
C LYS A 71 -5.71 -12.22 2.03
N ILE A 72 -5.48 -12.09 0.72
CA ILE A 72 -4.65 -13.06 -0.03
C ILE A 72 -3.21 -13.06 0.46
N VAL A 73 -2.63 -11.88 0.69
CA VAL A 73 -1.27 -11.74 1.17
C VAL A 73 -1.12 -12.33 2.58
N MET A 74 -2.11 -12.17 3.46
CA MET A 74 -2.14 -12.85 4.75
C MET A 74 -2.19 -14.36 4.59
N SER A 75 -3.09 -14.88 3.75
CA SER A 75 -3.16 -16.32 3.48
C SER A 75 -1.87 -16.91 2.91
N LYS A 76 -1.09 -16.13 2.12
CA LYS A 76 0.24 -16.55 1.63
C LYS A 76 1.28 -16.57 2.74
N ASN A 77 1.29 -15.55 3.60
CA ASN A 77 2.23 -15.43 4.71
C ASN A 77 1.93 -16.39 5.89
N ASP A 78 0.69 -16.85 6.03
CA ASP A 78 0.32 -17.92 6.96
C ASP A 78 0.83 -19.29 6.49
N ASP A 79 1.09 -19.43 5.19
CA ASP A 79 1.87 -20.53 4.63
C ASP A 79 3.38 -20.21 4.72
N VAL A 80 4.24 -21.10 4.26
CA VAL A 80 5.71 -20.88 4.26
C VAL A 80 6.14 -19.86 3.18
N ASP A 81 5.21 -19.32 2.38
CA ASP A 81 5.47 -18.40 1.27
C ASP A 81 5.44 -16.93 1.72
N HIS A 82 6.58 -16.44 2.21
CA HIS A 82 6.72 -15.03 2.58
C HIS A 82 6.47 -14.08 1.39
N PHE A 83 5.41 -13.29 1.50
CA PHE A 83 4.97 -12.32 0.50
C PHE A 83 5.01 -10.89 1.06
N PRO A 84 6.06 -10.10 0.76
CA PRO A 84 6.19 -8.75 1.28
C PRO A 84 5.18 -7.77 0.69
N LEU A 85 4.64 -6.91 1.55
CA LEU A 85 3.72 -5.83 1.21
C LEU A 85 4.23 -4.51 1.81
N LEU A 86 4.30 -3.46 0.98
CA LEU A 86 4.65 -2.11 1.40
C LEU A 86 3.51 -1.13 1.07
N GLY A 87 2.93 -0.49 2.08
CA GLY A 87 1.98 0.61 1.92
C GLY A 87 2.66 1.96 2.11
N ILE A 88 2.41 2.90 1.19
CA ILE A 88 2.98 4.26 1.24
C ILE A 88 1.84 5.28 1.20
N CYS A 89 1.83 6.27 2.11
CA CYS A 89 0.80 7.32 2.16
C CYS A 89 -0.59 6.68 2.25
N LEU A 90 -1.49 6.88 1.29
CA LEU A 90 -2.80 6.23 1.22
C LEU A 90 -2.71 4.70 1.38
N GLY A 91 -1.67 4.06 0.84
CA GLY A 91 -1.47 2.62 1.04
C GLY A 91 -1.30 2.24 2.51
N PHE A 92 -0.64 3.07 3.32
CA PHE A 92 -0.50 2.88 4.76
C PHE A 92 -1.81 3.18 5.51
N GLU A 93 -2.52 4.23 5.11
CA GLU A 93 -3.85 4.57 5.64
C GLU A 93 -4.84 3.40 5.48
N LEU A 94 -4.94 2.84 4.27
CA LEU A 94 -5.82 1.72 3.97
C LEU A 94 -5.47 0.47 4.76
N LEU A 95 -4.19 0.11 4.85
CA LEU A 95 -3.75 -1.04 5.65
C LEU A 95 -4.08 -0.86 7.13
N THR A 96 -3.92 0.37 7.66
CA THR A 96 -4.26 0.68 9.05
C THR A 96 -5.75 0.45 9.30
N MET A 97 -6.62 0.97 8.42
CA MET A 97 -8.08 0.76 8.50
C MET A 97 -8.48 -0.72 8.37
N ILE A 98 -7.81 -1.48 7.48
CA ILE A 98 -8.10 -2.90 7.25
C ILE A 98 -7.71 -3.74 8.47
N VAL A 99 -6.50 -3.53 9.01
CA VAL A 99 -5.97 -4.30 10.14
C VAL A 99 -6.68 -3.95 11.45
N SER A 100 -7.08 -2.69 11.64
CA SER A 100 -7.82 -2.26 12.83
C SER A 100 -9.30 -2.64 12.79
N GLU A 101 -9.82 -3.00 11.61
CA GLU A 101 -11.26 -3.11 11.32
C GLU A 101 -12.05 -1.83 11.62
N ASP A 102 -11.38 -0.67 11.66
CA ASP A 102 -11.96 0.63 11.97
C ASP A 102 -11.69 1.65 10.85
N ARG A 103 -12.77 2.08 10.19
CA ARG A 103 -12.70 3.08 9.11
C ARG A 103 -12.49 4.52 9.60
N ASN A 104 -12.56 4.77 10.91
CA ASN A 104 -12.42 6.10 11.51
C ASN A 104 -11.16 6.22 12.39
N ILE A 105 -10.22 5.29 12.27
CA ILE A 105 -8.97 5.26 13.05
C ILE A 105 -8.03 6.43 12.73
N LEU A 106 -8.24 7.12 11.59
CA LEU A 106 -7.39 8.21 11.11
C LEU A 106 -7.88 9.57 11.63
N GLU A 107 -6.94 10.45 11.94
CA GLU A 107 -7.21 11.83 12.33
C GLU A 107 -6.60 12.84 11.34
N PRO A 108 -7.18 14.04 11.19
CA PRO A 108 -6.57 15.10 10.39
C PRO A 108 -5.23 15.56 10.98
N PHE A 109 -4.22 15.69 10.12
CA PHE A 109 -2.91 16.20 10.50
C PHE A 109 -2.30 17.04 9.36
N ASP A 110 -1.71 18.19 9.68
CA ASP A 110 -1.08 19.06 8.69
C ASP A 110 0.33 18.57 8.33
N ALA A 111 0.40 17.63 7.38
CA ALA A 111 1.65 17.10 6.83
C ALA A 111 1.86 17.44 5.34
N ALA A 112 0.99 18.25 4.74
CA ALA A 112 1.08 18.56 3.32
C ALA A 112 2.36 19.35 3.00
N ASN A 113 3.17 18.85 2.08
CA ASN A 113 4.46 19.46 1.69
C ASN A 113 5.43 19.68 2.86
N HIS A 114 5.32 18.86 3.90
CA HIS A 114 6.15 18.93 5.08
C HIS A 114 7.25 17.86 5.03
N ALA A 115 8.52 18.30 5.07
CA ALA A 115 9.65 17.42 5.29
C ALA A 115 9.88 17.26 6.80
N SER A 116 10.04 16.03 7.26
CA SER A 116 10.23 15.74 8.68
C SER A 116 11.32 14.69 8.90
N THR A 117 11.72 14.51 10.15
CA THR A 117 12.70 13.50 10.57
C THR A 117 11.97 12.34 11.22
N LEU A 118 12.41 11.11 10.95
CA LEU A 118 11.88 9.95 11.66
C LEU A 118 12.46 9.91 13.08
N HIS A 119 11.60 10.11 14.07
CA HIS A 119 11.97 9.91 15.47
C HIS A 119 11.74 8.45 15.85
N PHE A 120 12.83 7.73 16.12
CA PHE A 120 12.76 6.37 16.63
C PHE A 120 12.25 6.37 18.08
N ARG A 121 11.36 5.45 18.41
CA ARG A 121 10.89 5.26 19.78
C ARG A 121 12.00 4.69 20.66
N ASP A 122 12.09 5.14 21.90
CA ASP A 122 13.03 4.62 22.88
C ASP A 122 12.91 3.09 23.02
N GLY A 123 14.06 2.41 23.06
CA GLY A 123 14.14 0.96 23.23
C GLY A 123 13.89 0.13 21.96
N ILE A 124 13.79 0.76 20.78
CA ILE A 124 13.65 0.01 19.52
C ILE A 124 14.95 -0.72 19.14
N ASP A 125 14.86 -2.02 18.83
CA ASP A 125 15.97 -2.79 18.29
C ASP A 125 16.02 -2.65 16.77
N LEU A 126 16.81 -1.69 16.27
CA LEU A 126 16.91 -1.39 14.83
C LEU A 126 17.25 -2.60 13.97
N LYS A 127 17.96 -3.60 14.51
CA LYS A 127 18.32 -4.84 13.79
C LYS A 127 17.12 -5.71 13.45
N LYS A 128 15.99 -5.52 14.15
CA LYS A 128 14.72 -6.22 13.90
C LYS A 128 13.73 -5.39 13.08
N THR A 129 14.15 -4.24 12.55
CA THR A 129 13.32 -3.33 11.78
C THR A 129 13.74 -3.29 10.31
N LEU A 130 12.96 -2.59 9.48
CA LEU A 130 13.32 -2.24 8.10
C LEU A 130 14.71 -1.56 8.00
N PHE A 131 15.16 -0.88 9.05
CA PHE A 131 16.39 -0.07 9.06
C PHE A 131 17.65 -0.86 9.42
N GLN A 132 17.58 -2.19 9.57
CA GLN A 132 18.70 -3.05 10.00
C GLN A 132 19.99 -2.91 9.16
N ARG A 133 19.91 -2.48 7.90
CA ARG A 133 21.06 -2.33 6.98
C ARG A 133 21.48 -0.88 6.76
N ARG A 134 21.07 0.06 7.61
CA ARG A 134 21.47 1.47 7.48
C ARG A 134 22.85 1.74 8.09
N GLY A 135 23.54 2.73 7.53
CA GLY A 135 24.84 3.23 8.00
C GLY A 135 24.81 4.63 8.61
N SER A 136 23.64 5.25 8.76
CA SER A 136 23.43 6.56 9.39
C SER A 136 22.18 6.51 10.26
N ASP A 137 22.21 7.24 11.37
CA ASP A 137 21.14 7.32 12.37
C ASP A 137 20.03 8.31 11.96
N GLU A 138 20.25 9.14 10.93
CA GLU A 138 19.26 10.10 10.45
C GLU A 138 18.47 9.58 9.24
N VAL A 139 17.14 9.70 9.33
CA VAL A 139 16.21 9.36 8.25
C VAL A 139 15.27 10.54 8.00
N TYR A 140 15.41 11.15 6.82
CA TYR A 140 14.49 12.17 6.35
C TYR A 140 13.31 11.53 5.61
N ILE A 141 12.10 11.99 5.91
CA ILE A 141 10.86 11.60 5.25
C ILE A 141 10.29 12.83 4.56
N PHE A 142 10.00 12.68 3.26
CA PHE A 142 9.40 13.73 2.45
C PHE A 142 7.97 13.33 2.08
N TYR A 143 7.01 14.19 2.41
CA TYR A 143 5.63 14.04 1.97
C TYR A 143 5.31 15.09 0.91
N GLY A 144 5.18 14.64 -0.34
CA GLY A 144 4.79 15.51 -1.46
C GLY A 144 3.32 15.28 -1.79
N GLY A 145 2.47 16.22 -1.43
CA GLY A 145 1.04 16.23 -1.76
C GLY A 145 0.68 17.54 -2.46
N ARG A 146 -0.10 17.48 -3.54
CA ARG A 146 -0.70 18.71 -4.10
C ARG A 146 -1.72 19.23 -3.09
N ALA A 147 -1.54 20.46 -2.64
CA ALA A 147 -2.55 21.23 -1.90
C ALA A 147 -3.74 21.54 -2.82
#